data_AF-A0A973Q3D3-F1
#
_entry.id   AF-A0A973Q3D3-F1
#
_cell.length_a   1.000
_cell.length_b   1.000
_cell.length_c   1.000
_cell.angle_alpha   90.00
_cell.angle_beta   90.00
_cell.angle_gamma   90.00
#
_symmetry.space_group_name_H-M   'P 1'
#
loop_
_entity.id
_entity.type
_entity.pdbx_description
1 polymer ?
#
loop_
_entity_poly.entity_id
_entity_poly.type
_entity_poly.pdbx_seq_one_letter_code
_entity_poly.pdbx_strand_id
1 'polypeptide(L)'
;GGDSAGAARDVRDEVLITAGRLGLGEAARQRLADGPAAAGRPSVIGRIRHSLRDRHRYHVMVWRYRSARDIVPAAAESEALPLADAVDRLAAVLPGQIELMGGVGRPGLVELILPEEALDEGFAELSLWPRFPWFSLGRKQHLVVRPLERHEEPALHAAWAERWRRLDGRPVSESVVCVCGRDDQHQAALGASFDSDPGLAALALAGSPRSAAPVADAYKVAVASGVPMMLWQRGSPACPRADGGVCGVPGQGACPGGGFLAELCAGLTGTGRDDLPERVTRMRNDARKAPPGGGGLGGEIVLLWDDPHRLIPQPPLAPAEEGQP
;
A
#
# COMPACT_ATOMS: atom_id res chain seq x y z
N GLY A 1 -28.47 23.07 -17.79
CA GLY A 1 -28.25 23.38 -16.37
C GLY A 1 -29.30 22.78 -15.44
N GLY A 2 -30.60 22.81 -15.80
CA GLY A 2 -31.69 22.39 -14.91
C GLY A 2 -31.95 20.87 -14.79
N ASP A 3 -31.68 20.09 -15.85
CA ASP A 3 -32.03 18.65 -15.89
C ASP A 3 -31.25 17.78 -14.90
N SER A 4 -29.96 18.07 -14.72
CA SER A 4 -29.10 17.27 -13.83
C SER A 4 -29.42 17.45 -12.34
N ALA A 5 -30.03 18.59 -11.97
CA ALA A 5 -30.40 18.86 -10.59
C ALA A 5 -31.72 18.17 -10.20
N GLY A 6 -32.64 17.99 -11.17
CA GLY A 6 -33.87 17.21 -11.01
C GLY A 6 -33.55 15.72 -10.81
N ALA A 7 -32.78 15.14 -11.73
CA ALA A 7 -32.38 13.73 -11.65
C ALA A 7 -31.61 13.40 -10.36
N ALA A 8 -30.77 14.32 -9.88
CA ALA A 8 -30.04 14.12 -8.62
C ALA A 8 -30.96 14.13 -7.38
N ARG A 9 -32.07 14.88 -7.41
CA ARG A 9 -33.08 14.85 -6.34
C ARG A 9 -33.88 13.55 -6.37
N ASP A 10 -34.30 13.12 -7.55
CA ASP A 10 -35.10 11.89 -7.68
C ASP A 10 -34.31 10.67 -7.18
N VAL A 11 -33.03 10.56 -7.54
CA VAL A 11 -32.14 9.50 -7.04
C VAL A 11 -31.94 9.61 -5.53
N ARG A 12 -31.78 10.83 -4.99
CA ARG A 12 -31.62 11.06 -3.55
C ARG A 12 -32.86 10.60 -2.78
N ASP A 13 -34.04 10.92 -3.27
CA ASP A 13 -35.31 10.58 -2.64
C ASP A 13 -35.55 9.07 -2.68
N GLU A 14 -35.23 8.41 -3.80
CA GLU A 14 -35.30 6.95 -3.92
C GLU A 14 -34.35 6.23 -2.94
N VAL A 15 -33.11 6.73 -2.80
CA VAL A 15 -32.13 6.21 -1.83
C VAL A 15 -32.65 6.38 -0.40
N LEU A 16 -33.22 7.53 -0.05
CA LEU A 16 -33.76 7.78 1.28
C LEU A 16 -34.99 6.93 1.60
N ILE A 17 -35.90 6.74 0.64
CA ILE A 17 -37.07 5.87 0.78
C ILE A 17 -36.62 4.43 1.01
N THR A 18 -35.67 3.95 0.21
CA THR A 18 -35.13 2.59 0.30
C THR A 18 -34.40 2.38 1.63
N ALA A 19 -33.55 3.33 2.03
CA ALA A 19 -32.86 3.27 3.32
C ALA A 19 -33.83 3.30 4.50
N GLY A 20 -34.92 4.09 4.43
CA GLY A 20 -35.97 4.11 5.43
C GLY A 20 -36.65 2.74 5.59
N ARG A 21 -36.97 2.06 4.48
CA ARG A 21 -37.55 0.71 4.49
C ARG A 21 -36.62 -0.34 5.10
N LEU A 22 -35.30 -0.14 4.98
CA LEU A 22 -34.27 -1.03 5.53
C LEU A 22 -33.84 -0.66 6.97
N GLY A 23 -34.46 0.34 7.60
CA GLY A 23 -34.06 0.81 8.93
C GLY A 23 -32.74 1.60 8.95
N LEU A 24 -32.22 1.98 7.78
CA LEU A 24 -30.95 2.70 7.58
C LEU A 24 -31.16 4.20 7.32
N GLY A 25 -32.38 4.72 7.49
CA GLY A 25 -32.75 6.08 7.10
C GLY A 25 -31.90 7.18 7.75
N GLU A 26 -31.49 7.01 9.00
CA GLU A 26 -30.63 7.98 9.69
C GLU A 26 -29.20 7.97 9.16
N ALA A 27 -28.63 6.78 8.94
CA ALA A 27 -27.30 6.63 8.35
C ALA A 27 -27.23 7.17 6.91
N ALA A 28 -28.30 6.97 6.12
CA ALA A 28 -28.41 7.52 4.77
C ALA A 28 -28.55 9.05 4.78
N ARG A 29 -29.36 9.60 5.69
CA ARG A 29 -29.48 11.06 5.87
C ARG A 29 -28.16 11.69 6.31
N GLN A 30 -27.47 11.09 7.27
CA GLN A 30 -26.16 11.57 7.73
C GLN A 30 -25.13 11.58 6.59
N ARG A 31 -25.02 10.48 5.83
CA ARG A 31 -24.13 10.39 4.66
C ARG A 31 -24.42 11.42 3.57
N LEU A 32 -25.69 11.74 3.33
CA LEU A 32 -26.10 12.76 2.35
C LEU A 32 -25.90 14.18 2.88
N ALA A 33 -25.97 14.40 4.20
CA ALA A 33 -25.78 15.69 4.85
C ALA A 33 -24.31 16.05 5.07
N ASP A 34 -23.44 15.06 5.26
CA ASP A 34 -21.99 15.24 5.47
C ASP A 34 -21.26 15.88 4.27
N GLY A 35 -21.96 16.09 3.14
CA GLY A 35 -21.36 16.58 1.91
C GLY A 35 -20.28 15.63 1.37
N PRO A 36 -19.58 15.97 0.28
CA PRO A 36 -18.35 15.27 -0.03
C PRO A 36 -17.36 15.55 1.10
N ALA A 37 -17.25 14.62 2.06
CA ALA A 37 -16.12 14.56 2.98
C ALA A 37 -14.85 14.84 2.18
N ALA A 38 -13.96 15.73 2.66
CA ALA A 38 -12.75 16.17 1.97
C ALA A 38 -12.19 15.01 1.13
N ALA A 39 -12.40 15.08 -0.19
CA ALA A 39 -12.42 13.88 -1.02
C ALA A 39 -11.05 13.23 -0.98
N GLY A 40 -10.92 12.13 -0.22
CA GLY A 40 -9.71 11.34 -0.21
C GLY A 40 -9.38 10.94 -1.65
N ARG A 41 -8.09 10.90 -2.00
CA ARG A 41 -7.66 10.45 -3.33
C ARG A 41 -8.36 9.13 -3.65
N PRO A 42 -9.22 9.06 -4.70
CA PRO A 42 -9.90 7.82 -5.06
C PRO A 42 -8.88 6.72 -5.32
N SER A 43 -9.20 5.50 -4.89
CA SER A 43 -8.32 4.36 -5.07
C SER A 43 -9.07 3.07 -5.36
N VAL A 44 -8.35 2.12 -5.97
CA VAL A 44 -8.75 0.71 -6.01
C VAL A 44 -7.85 -0.04 -5.04
N ILE A 45 -8.47 -0.77 -4.13
CA ILE A 45 -7.79 -1.56 -3.12
C ILE A 45 -7.94 -3.03 -3.52
N GLY A 46 -6.84 -3.69 -3.85
CA GLY A 46 -6.77 -5.14 -4.01
C GLY A 46 -6.20 -5.77 -2.76
N ARG A 47 -6.79 -6.87 -2.28
CA ARG A 47 -6.22 -7.69 -1.20
C ARG A 47 -5.99 -9.09 -1.69
N ILE A 48 -4.79 -9.60 -1.44
CA ILE A 48 -4.47 -11.02 -1.43
C ILE A 48 -4.36 -11.42 0.04
N ARG A 49 -5.06 -12.46 0.46
CA ARG A 49 -4.97 -12.99 1.84
C ARG A 49 -4.86 -14.49 1.84
N HIS A 50 -4.25 -15.07 2.86
CA HIS A 50 -4.24 -16.51 3.05
C HIS A 50 -5.65 -17.09 3.18
N SER A 51 -5.84 -18.29 2.65
CA SER A 51 -7.00 -19.13 2.98
C SER A 51 -6.83 -19.67 4.40
N LEU A 52 -7.91 -19.60 5.18
CA LEU A 52 -7.95 -20.15 6.54
C LEU A 52 -7.83 -21.68 6.55
N ARG A 53 -8.15 -22.34 5.43
CA ARG A 53 -8.07 -23.81 5.30
C ARG A 53 -6.70 -24.28 4.82
N ASP A 54 -6.00 -23.44 4.04
CA ASP A 54 -4.72 -23.77 3.43
C ASP A 54 -3.89 -22.50 3.25
N ARG A 55 -2.82 -22.38 4.04
CA ARG A 55 -1.91 -21.22 4.01
C ARG A 55 -1.14 -21.06 2.70
N HIS A 56 -1.15 -22.05 1.81
CA HIS A 56 -0.51 -21.97 0.49
C HIS A 56 -1.49 -21.55 -0.61
N ARG A 57 -2.75 -21.28 -0.24
CA ARG A 57 -3.77 -20.73 -1.13
C ARG A 57 -4.25 -19.39 -0.63
N TYR A 58 -4.77 -18.59 -1.55
CA TYR A 58 -5.07 -17.19 -1.33
C TYR A 58 -6.44 -16.82 -1.86
N HIS A 59 -7.12 -15.90 -1.17
CA HIS A 59 -8.31 -15.23 -1.67
C HIS A 59 -7.95 -13.85 -2.19
N VAL A 60 -8.62 -13.45 -3.28
CA VAL A 60 -8.51 -12.12 -3.88
C VAL A 60 -9.82 -11.38 -3.67
N MET A 61 -9.74 -10.16 -3.14
CA MET A 61 -10.87 -9.27 -2.98
C MET A 61 -10.49 -7.86 -3.43
N VAL A 62 -11.43 -7.16 -4.06
CA VAL A 62 -11.19 -5.80 -4.60
C VAL A 62 -12.27 -4.86 -4.12
N TRP A 63 -11.87 -3.66 -3.69
CA TRP A 63 -12.75 -2.56 -3.30
C TRP A 63 -12.43 -1.30 -4.08
N ARG A 64 -13.40 -0.40 -4.14
CA ARG A 64 -13.21 1.00 -4.53
C ARG A 64 -13.28 1.85 -3.28
N TYR A 65 -12.30 2.73 -3.10
CA TYR A 65 -12.24 3.72 -2.05
C TYR A 65 -12.53 5.10 -2.64
N ARG A 66 -13.49 5.80 -2.05
CA ARG A 66 -13.74 7.22 -2.31
C ARG A 66 -13.48 8.08 -1.08
N SER A 67 -13.76 7.53 0.10
CA SER A 67 -13.45 8.11 1.39
C SER A 67 -13.41 7.01 2.45
N ALA A 68 -12.95 7.33 3.66
CA ALA A 68 -12.99 6.39 4.80
C ALA A 68 -14.41 5.87 5.13
N ARG A 69 -15.47 6.58 4.71
CA ARG A 69 -16.88 6.19 4.92
C ARG A 69 -17.52 5.53 3.70
N ASP A 70 -16.82 5.51 2.56
CA ASP A 70 -17.28 5.03 1.26
C ASP A 70 -16.21 4.12 0.64
N ILE A 71 -16.21 2.87 1.12
CA ILE A 71 -15.39 1.77 0.63
C ILE A 71 -16.34 0.65 0.24
N VAL A 72 -16.42 0.37 -1.05
CA VAL A 72 -17.42 -0.57 -1.60
C VAL A 72 -16.73 -1.73 -2.32
N PRO A 73 -17.20 -2.97 -2.11
CA PRO A 73 -16.77 -4.10 -2.92
C PRO A 73 -16.89 -3.81 -4.42
N ALA A 74 -15.86 -4.16 -5.17
CA ALA A 74 -15.77 -3.99 -6.61
C ALA A 74 -15.98 -5.31 -7.36
N ALA A 75 -15.71 -6.44 -6.69
CA ALA A 75 -15.92 -7.79 -7.16
C ALA A 75 -16.23 -8.70 -5.97
N ALA A 76 -16.83 -9.87 -6.22
CA ALA A 76 -16.92 -10.92 -5.22
C ALA A 76 -15.53 -11.45 -4.86
N GLU A 77 -15.36 -11.88 -3.60
CA GLU A 77 -14.13 -12.55 -3.17
C GLU A 77 -13.96 -13.83 -3.99
N SER A 78 -12.72 -14.11 -4.41
CA SER A 78 -12.43 -15.32 -5.17
C SER A 78 -12.53 -16.57 -4.29
N GLU A 79 -12.65 -17.73 -4.95
CA GLU A 79 -12.22 -19.00 -4.38
C GLU A 79 -10.74 -18.93 -3.92
N ALA A 80 -10.30 -19.91 -3.13
CA ALA A 80 -8.90 -20.02 -2.75
C ALA A 80 -8.06 -20.44 -3.97
N LEU A 81 -6.99 -19.71 -4.28
CA LEU A 81 -6.15 -19.88 -5.48
C LEU A 81 -4.67 -20.02 -5.10
N PRO A 82 -3.84 -20.74 -5.87
CA PRO A 82 -2.38 -20.56 -5.81
C PRO A 82 -1.97 -19.09 -5.97
N LEU A 83 -0.79 -18.70 -5.46
CA LEU A 83 -0.35 -17.30 -5.49
C LEU A 83 -0.32 -16.70 -6.91
N ALA A 84 0.26 -17.43 -7.87
CA ALA A 84 0.31 -16.98 -9.27
C ALA A 84 -1.09 -16.70 -9.83
N ASP A 85 -2.04 -17.62 -9.61
CA ASP A 85 -3.43 -17.48 -10.04
C ASP A 85 -4.15 -16.33 -9.31
N ALA A 86 -3.78 -16.05 -8.05
CA ALA A 86 -4.30 -14.92 -7.30
C ALA A 86 -3.79 -13.58 -7.88
N VAL A 87 -2.52 -13.50 -8.28
CA VAL A 87 -1.94 -12.34 -8.98
C VAL A 87 -2.64 -12.14 -10.32
N ASP A 88 -2.82 -13.20 -11.11
CA ASP A 88 -3.53 -13.14 -12.40
C ASP A 88 -4.99 -12.73 -12.23
N ARG A 89 -5.66 -13.26 -11.20
CA ARG A 89 -7.03 -12.86 -10.87
C ARG A 89 -7.13 -11.37 -10.55
N LEU A 90 -6.21 -10.85 -9.75
CA LEU A 90 -6.16 -9.43 -9.44
C LEU A 90 -5.90 -8.59 -10.70
N ALA A 91 -4.92 -8.98 -11.52
CA ALA A 91 -4.60 -8.33 -12.80
C ALA A 91 -5.79 -8.31 -13.77
N ALA A 92 -6.64 -9.33 -13.76
CA ALA A 92 -7.84 -9.38 -14.60
C ALA A 92 -8.94 -8.40 -14.13
N VAL A 93 -9.03 -8.11 -12.82
CA VAL A 93 -10.09 -7.23 -12.26
C VAL A 93 -9.69 -5.76 -12.30
N LEU A 94 -8.41 -5.44 -12.09
CA LEU A 94 -7.92 -4.06 -11.98
C LEU A 94 -8.28 -3.14 -13.16
N PRO A 95 -8.16 -3.54 -14.45
CA PRO A 95 -8.42 -2.64 -15.57
C PRO A 95 -9.81 -2.00 -15.53
N GLY A 96 -10.85 -2.81 -15.29
CA GLY A 96 -12.23 -2.32 -15.22
C GLY A 96 -12.44 -1.31 -14.09
N GLN A 97 -11.75 -1.49 -12.97
CA GLN A 97 -11.85 -0.57 -11.84
C GLN A 97 -11.05 0.71 -12.05
N ILE A 98 -9.90 0.62 -12.72
CA ILE A 98 -9.08 1.77 -13.10
C ILE A 98 -9.83 2.66 -14.10
N GLU A 99 -10.53 2.09 -15.07
CA GLU A 99 -11.34 2.87 -16.02
C GLU A 99 -12.42 3.71 -15.31
N LEU A 100 -13.05 3.16 -14.27
CA LEU A 100 -14.03 3.89 -13.45
C LEU A 100 -13.42 5.06 -12.65
N MET A 101 -12.09 5.09 -12.48
CA MET A 101 -11.36 6.20 -11.84
C MET A 101 -10.83 7.24 -12.83
N GLY A 102 -11.06 7.06 -14.14
CA GLY A 102 -10.54 7.95 -15.20
C GLY A 102 -9.47 7.29 -16.07
N GLY A 103 -9.21 6.00 -15.89
CA GLY A 103 -8.38 5.20 -16.77
C GLY A 103 -6.91 5.61 -16.78
N VAL A 104 -6.22 5.31 -17.88
CA VAL A 104 -4.81 5.68 -18.08
C VAL A 104 -4.58 7.19 -18.26
N GLY A 105 -5.64 7.96 -18.55
CA GLY A 105 -5.57 9.40 -18.77
C GLY A 105 -5.52 10.22 -17.48
N ARG A 106 -6.00 9.64 -16.37
CA ARG A 106 -5.98 10.27 -15.05
C ARG A 106 -5.48 9.25 -14.02
N PRO A 107 -4.16 9.20 -13.75
CA PRO A 107 -3.59 8.28 -12.77
C PRO A 107 -4.30 8.39 -11.43
N GLY A 108 -4.72 7.25 -10.91
CA GLY A 108 -5.28 7.11 -9.57
C GLY A 108 -4.40 6.22 -8.70
N LEU A 109 -4.79 6.07 -7.43
CA LEU A 109 -4.08 5.23 -6.48
C LEU A 109 -4.56 3.77 -6.59
N VAL A 110 -3.61 2.85 -6.68
CA VAL A 110 -3.84 1.40 -6.61
C VAL A 110 -3.11 0.90 -5.37
N GLU A 111 -3.87 0.41 -4.40
CA GLU A 111 -3.37 -0.05 -3.11
C GLU A 111 -3.45 -1.57 -3.06
N LEU A 112 -2.32 -2.25 -2.87
CA LEU A 112 -2.28 -3.71 -2.78
C LEU A 112 -1.98 -4.14 -1.34
N ILE A 113 -2.98 -4.70 -0.66
CA ILE A 113 -2.82 -5.34 0.65
C ILE A 113 -2.34 -6.76 0.41
N LEU A 114 -1.12 -7.06 0.81
CA LEU A 114 -0.40 -8.27 0.40
C LEU A 114 0.19 -9.00 1.60
N PRO A 115 0.20 -10.34 1.59
CA PRO A 115 1.03 -11.11 2.52
C PRO A 115 2.50 -10.96 2.13
N GLU A 116 3.40 -11.26 3.08
CA GLU A 116 4.86 -11.12 2.90
C GLU A 116 5.35 -11.74 1.60
N GLU A 117 4.86 -12.92 1.23
CA GLU A 117 5.33 -13.66 0.07
C GLU A 117 4.98 -13.03 -1.28
N ALA A 118 3.98 -12.15 -1.32
CA ALA A 118 3.52 -11.51 -2.54
C ALA A 118 4.21 -10.15 -2.79
N LEU A 119 5.03 -9.65 -1.86
CA LEU A 119 5.57 -8.28 -1.91
C LEU A 119 6.42 -7.98 -3.15
N ASP A 120 7.04 -8.99 -3.77
CA ASP A 120 7.92 -8.82 -4.95
C ASP A 120 7.36 -9.42 -6.25
N GLU A 121 6.05 -9.75 -6.34
CA GLU A 121 5.41 -10.38 -7.52
C GLU A 121 5.38 -9.50 -8.79
N GLY A 122 6.09 -8.37 -8.83
CA GLY A 122 6.24 -7.55 -10.02
C GLY A 122 4.96 -6.81 -10.44
N PHE A 123 4.15 -6.40 -9.46
CA PHE A 123 2.90 -5.68 -9.73
C PHE A 123 3.11 -4.40 -10.55
N ALA A 124 4.26 -3.72 -10.41
CA ALA A 124 4.56 -2.50 -11.16
C ALA A 124 4.75 -2.76 -12.66
N GLU A 125 5.19 -3.96 -13.04
CA GLU A 125 5.48 -4.40 -14.40
C GLU A 125 4.25 -4.97 -15.11
N LEU A 126 3.18 -5.28 -14.38
CA LEU A 126 1.97 -5.89 -14.95
C LEU A 126 1.44 -5.09 -16.16
N SER A 127 1.30 -5.81 -17.28
CA SER A 127 0.72 -5.29 -18.53
C SER A 127 -0.80 -5.48 -18.50
N LEU A 128 -1.49 -4.51 -17.91
CA LEU A 128 -2.95 -4.54 -17.77
C LEU A 128 -3.73 -4.17 -19.04
N TRP A 129 -3.05 -3.61 -20.04
CA TRP A 129 -3.67 -3.13 -21.27
C TRP A 129 -3.06 -3.82 -22.48
N PRO A 130 -3.58 -4.98 -22.93
CA PRO A 130 -3.00 -5.76 -24.03
C PRO A 130 -2.84 -4.96 -25.34
N ARG A 131 -3.70 -3.97 -25.58
CA ARG A 131 -3.63 -3.07 -26.75
C ARG A 131 -2.47 -2.06 -26.68
N PHE A 132 -1.89 -1.86 -25.51
CA PHE A 132 -0.82 -0.92 -25.23
C PHE A 132 0.32 -1.62 -24.46
N PRO A 133 1.06 -2.54 -25.10
CA PRO A 133 2.07 -3.38 -24.43
C PRO A 133 3.25 -2.61 -23.81
N TRP A 134 3.39 -1.32 -24.13
CA TRP A 134 4.37 -0.41 -23.51
C TRP A 134 3.87 0.25 -22.21
N PHE A 135 2.62 -0.02 -21.79
CA PHE A 135 2.05 0.42 -20.52
C PHE A 135 2.25 -0.66 -19.47
N SER A 136 2.74 -0.24 -18.30
CA SER A 136 2.75 -1.07 -17.10
C SER A 136 1.98 -0.37 -15.99
N LEU A 137 1.42 -1.15 -15.06
CA LEU A 137 0.60 -0.63 -13.96
C LEU A 137 1.33 0.46 -13.17
N GLY A 138 2.56 0.21 -12.72
CA GLY A 138 3.32 1.14 -11.87
C GLY A 138 3.76 2.43 -12.56
N ARG A 139 3.72 2.47 -13.90
CA ARG A 139 4.02 3.67 -14.71
C ARG A 139 2.79 4.49 -15.06
N LYS A 140 1.60 3.88 -15.02
CA LYS A 140 0.32 4.51 -15.37
C LYS A 140 -0.54 4.87 -14.17
N GLN A 141 -0.35 4.18 -13.05
CA GLN A 141 -1.08 4.41 -11.80
C GLN A 141 -0.09 4.65 -10.66
N HIS A 142 -0.59 5.25 -9.58
CA HIS A 142 0.15 5.38 -8.33
C HIS A 142 0.02 4.06 -7.58
N LEU A 143 0.99 3.17 -7.74
CA LEU A 143 0.97 1.84 -7.16
C LEU A 143 1.71 1.83 -5.82
N VAL A 144 1.02 1.36 -4.78
CA VAL A 144 1.56 1.14 -3.43
C VAL A 144 1.20 -0.25 -2.92
N VAL A 145 2.05 -0.79 -2.04
CA VAL A 145 1.75 -2.01 -1.27
C VAL A 145 1.48 -1.66 0.19
N ARG A 146 0.71 -2.51 0.86
CA ARG A 146 0.30 -2.41 2.25
C ARG A 146 0.44 -3.79 2.90
N PRO A 147 0.96 -3.88 4.13
CA PRO A 147 1.13 -5.17 4.80
C PRO A 147 -0.25 -5.73 5.18
N LEU A 148 -0.49 -7.02 4.92
CA LEU A 148 -1.73 -7.70 5.30
C LEU A 148 -1.94 -7.68 6.81
N GLU A 149 -0.86 -7.84 7.58
CA GLU A 149 -0.85 -7.99 9.03
C GLU A 149 -1.58 -6.83 9.74
N ARG A 150 -1.43 -5.59 9.24
CA ARG A 150 -2.08 -4.41 9.84
C ARG A 150 -3.58 -4.35 9.63
N HIS A 151 -4.10 -5.02 8.61
CA HIS A 151 -5.54 -5.12 8.39
C HIS A 151 -6.19 -6.23 9.24
N GLU A 152 -5.37 -7.10 9.82
CA GLU A 152 -5.77 -8.24 10.64
C GLU A 152 -5.54 -8.00 12.14
N GLU A 153 -4.61 -7.11 12.52
CA GLU A 153 -4.24 -6.86 13.92
C GLU A 153 -4.49 -5.41 14.38
N PRO A 154 -5.64 -5.12 15.02
CA PRO A 154 -5.96 -3.78 15.54
C PRO A 154 -4.97 -3.23 16.58
N ALA A 155 -4.25 -4.11 17.29
CA ALA A 155 -3.25 -3.71 18.27
C ALA A 155 -2.11 -2.87 17.66
N LEU A 156 -1.86 -3.01 16.35
CA LEU A 156 -0.80 -2.28 15.64
C LEU A 156 -1.21 -0.86 15.24
N HIS A 157 -2.50 -0.50 15.37
CA HIS A 157 -3.04 0.74 14.78
C HIS A 157 -2.59 2.02 15.48
N ALA A 158 -2.41 1.98 16.80
CA ALA A 158 -2.05 3.19 17.56
C ALA A 158 -0.63 3.68 17.21
N ALA A 159 0.37 2.79 17.26
CA ALA A 159 1.74 3.11 16.89
C ALA A 159 1.84 3.54 15.42
N TRP A 160 1.09 2.87 14.55
CA TRP A 160 0.99 3.22 13.14
C TRP A 160 0.46 4.64 12.91
N ALA A 161 -0.68 4.99 13.52
CA ALA A 161 -1.25 6.31 13.40
C ALA A 161 -0.31 7.40 13.94
N GLU A 162 0.38 7.14 15.05
CA GLU A 162 1.38 8.07 15.59
C GLU A 162 2.51 8.34 14.60
N ARG A 163 3.16 7.29 14.08
CA ARG A 163 4.26 7.43 13.11
C ARG A 163 3.81 8.10 11.83
N TRP A 164 2.59 7.80 11.37
CA TRP A 164 2.00 8.47 10.23
C TRP A 164 1.93 9.99 10.44
N ARG A 165 1.43 10.44 11.59
CA ARG A 165 1.36 11.88 11.94
C ARG A 165 2.75 12.52 12.02
N ARG A 166 3.79 11.81 12.46
CA ARG A 166 5.16 12.34 12.53
C ARG A 166 5.78 12.69 11.17
N LEU A 167 5.24 12.15 10.09
CA LEU A 167 5.64 12.46 8.71
C LEU A 167 4.95 13.71 8.16
N ASP A 168 3.98 14.28 8.87
CA ASP A 168 3.24 15.44 8.41
C ASP A 168 4.15 16.67 8.30
N GLY A 169 4.08 17.38 7.18
CA GLY A 169 4.89 18.57 6.91
C GLY A 169 6.41 18.33 6.75
N ARG A 170 6.89 17.07 6.79
CA ARG A 170 8.31 16.74 6.60
C ARG A 170 8.57 16.11 5.24
N PRO A 171 9.66 16.50 4.54
CA PRO A 171 10.10 15.77 3.36
C PRO A 171 10.48 14.33 3.71
N VAL A 172 10.04 13.38 2.89
CA VAL A 172 10.35 11.95 3.07
C VAL A 172 11.86 11.71 2.96
N SER A 173 12.57 12.44 2.10
CA SER A 173 14.03 12.38 1.96
C SER A 173 14.80 12.72 3.24
N GLU A 174 14.19 13.47 4.17
CA GLU A 174 14.77 13.83 5.46
C GLU A 174 14.32 12.89 6.60
N SER A 175 13.36 12.01 6.31
CA SER A 175 12.76 11.10 7.30
C SER A 175 13.16 9.65 7.06
N VAL A 176 13.63 9.32 5.84
CA VAL A 176 13.98 7.95 5.44
C VAL A 176 15.36 7.56 5.96
N VAL A 177 15.45 6.40 6.61
CA VAL A 177 16.72 5.84 7.11
C VAL A 177 16.99 4.46 6.52
N CYS A 178 18.26 4.10 6.35
CA CYS A 178 18.65 2.78 5.84
C CYS A 178 18.56 1.72 6.93
N VAL A 179 17.93 0.58 6.61
CA VAL A 179 17.86 -0.60 7.49
C VAL A 179 18.29 -1.84 6.73
N CYS A 180 19.28 -2.54 7.27
CA CYS A 180 19.85 -3.78 6.74
C CYS A 180 19.54 -5.00 7.64
N GLY A 181 19.13 -4.77 8.90
CA GLY A 181 18.80 -5.82 9.88
C GLY A 181 20.00 -6.51 10.55
N ARG A 182 21.23 -6.07 10.27
CA ARG A 182 22.48 -6.66 10.79
C ARG A 182 23.00 -5.89 11.99
N ASP A 183 23.89 -6.54 12.73
CA ASP A 183 24.69 -5.94 13.81
C ASP A 183 23.78 -5.24 14.83
N ASP A 184 23.92 -3.93 15.04
CA ASP A 184 23.08 -3.12 15.95
C ASP A 184 21.62 -2.97 15.46
N GLN A 185 21.25 -3.67 14.39
CA GLN A 185 19.91 -3.73 13.82
C GLN A 185 19.31 -5.15 13.86
N HIS A 186 19.75 -6.03 14.76
CA HIS A 186 19.02 -7.27 15.00
C HIS A 186 17.61 -6.99 15.57
N GLN A 187 16.70 -7.97 15.50
CA GLN A 187 15.26 -7.78 15.81
C GLN A 187 14.99 -7.02 17.12
N ALA A 188 15.58 -7.45 18.24
CA ALA A 188 15.38 -6.79 19.54
C ALA A 188 15.95 -5.35 19.58
N ALA A 189 17.09 -5.08 18.94
CA ALA A 189 17.66 -3.74 18.88
C ALA A 189 16.82 -2.81 17.98
N LEU A 190 16.30 -3.32 16.86
CA LEU A 190 15.35 -2.59 16.02
C LEU A 190 14.05 -2.29 16.77
N GLY A 191 13.49 -3.27 17.47
CA GLY A 191 12.30 -3.07 18.31
C GLY A 191 12.51 -1.94 19.32
N ALA A 192 13.61 -2.00 20.08
CA ALA A 192 13.96 -0.95 21.05
C ALA A 192 14.18 0.42 20.39
N SER A 193 14.80 0.46 19.20
CA SER A 193 15.02 1.70 18.45
C SER A 193 13.69 2.33 18.01
N PHE A 194 12.77 1.52 17.47
CA PHE A 194 11.46 2.00 17.08
C PHE A 194 10.65 2.45 18.29
N ASP A 195 10.63 1.69 19.38
CA ASP A 195 9.89 2.06 20.60
C ASP A 195 10.41 3.36 21.22
N SER A 196 11.72 3.61 21.13
CA SER A 196 12.36 4.82 21.65
C SER A 196 12.18 6.04 20.76
N ASP A 197 12.04 5.86 19.44
CA ASP A 197 11.91 6.96 18.48
C ASP A 197 10.73 6.76 17.51
N PRO A 198 9.55 7.37 17.80
CA PRO A 198 8.42 7.44 16.87
C PRO A 198 8.72 8.19 15.56
N GLY A 199 9.82 8.96 15.49
CA GLY A 199 10.29 9.65 14.29
C GLY A 199 10.85 8.71 13.22
N LEU A 200 11.24 7.48 13.59
CA LEU A 200 11.60 6.41 12.65
C LEU A 200 10.34 5.88 11.95
N ALA A 201 9.85 6.64 10.97
CA ALA A 201 8.57 6.40 10.30
C ALA A 201 8.70 6.13 8.78
N ALA A 202 9.91 6.24 8.21
CA ALA A 202 10.18 5.92 6.82
C ALA A 202 11.51 5.15 6.70
N LEU A 203 11.52 4.04 5.97
CA LEU A 203 12.71 3.19 5.83
C LEU A 203 13.09 2.97 4.36
N ALA A 204 14.39 2.93 4.11
CA ALA A 204 14.99 2.34 2.92
C ALA A 204 15.55 0.98 3.31
N LEU A 205 14.97 -0.11 2.82
CA LEU A 205 15.49 -1.44 3.13
C LEU A 205 16.68 -1.74 2.22
N ALA A 206 17.78 -2.15 2.82
CA ALA A 206 19.03 -2.49 2.14
C ALA A 206 18.98 -3.92 1.55
N GLY A 207 17.88 -4.22 0.86
CA GLY A 207 17.55 -5.52 0.30
C GLY A 207 16.03 -5.70 0.24
N SER A 208 15.59 -6.72 -0.48
CA SER A 208 14.18 -7.10 -0.52
C SER A 208 13.75 -7.81 0.79
N PRO A 209 12.55 -7.55 1.33
CA PRO A 209 11.91 -8.35 2.38
C PRO A 209 11.74 -9.83 2.02
N ARG A 210 11.74 -10.19 0.73
CA ARG A 210 11.69 -11.58 0.24
C ARG A 210 13.04 -12.28 0.31
N SER A 211 14.13 -11.53 0.53
CA SER A 211 15.42 -12.13 0.84
C SER A 211 15.37 -12.79 2.22
N ALA A 212 16.21 -13.79 2.44
CA ALA A 212 16.37 -14.37 3.77
C ALA A 212 16.78 -13.32 4.82
N ALA A 213 16.72 -13.71 6.10
CA ALA A 213 17.26 -12.93 7.20
C ALA A 213 18.66 -12.37 6.83
N PRO A 214 18.94 -11.11 7.19
CA PRO A 214 18.26 -10.35 8.23
C PRO A 214 17.24 -9.30 7.74
N VAL A 215 17.09 -9.08 6.43
CA VAL A 215 16.22 -8.01 5.91
C VAL A 215 14.73 -8.35 6.12
N ALA A 216 14.34 -9.62 5.91
CA ALA A 216 12.97 -10.08 6.20
C ALA A 216 12.56 -9.85 7.66
N ASP A 217 13.49 -10.09 8.60
CA ASP A 217 13.24 -9.88 10.03
C ASP A 217 13.09 -8.40 10.38
N ALA A 218 13.93 -7.54 9.79
CA ALA A 218 13.83 -6.10 9.96
C ALA A 218 12.51 -5.54 9.41
N TYR A 219 12.05 -6.05 8.27
CA TYR A 219 10.73 -5.72 7.71
C TYR A 219 9.61 -6.08 8.69
N LYS A 220 9.61 -7.31 9.23
CA LYS A 220 8.58 -7.76 10.19
C LYS A 220 8.53 -6.90 11.44
N VAL A 221 9.69 -6.61 12.03
CA VAL A 221 9.79 -5.75 13.21
C VAL A 221 9.25 -4.36 12.88
N ALA A 222 9.63 -3.77 11.75
CA ALA A 222 9.15 -2.45 11.35
C ALA A 222 7.62 -2.41 11.09
N VAL A 223 7.06 -3.47 10.49
CA VAL A 223 5.61 -3.62 10.30
C VAL A 223 4.90 -3.70 11.66
N ALA A 224 5.38 -4.53 12.58
CA ALA A 224 4.81 -4.65 13.92
C ALA A 224 4.96 -3.35 14.75
N SER A 225 6.07 -2.63 14.59
CA SER A 225 6.33 -1.35 15.29
C SER A 225 5.59 -0.15 14.69
N GLY A 226 4.73 -0.34 13.69
CA GLY A 226 3.88 0.74 13.16
C GLY A 226 4.52 1.60 12.06
N VAL A 227 5.73 1.31 11.56
CA VAL A 227 6.38 2.07 10.48
C VAL A 227 5.51 2.07 9.19
N PRO A 228 5.00 3.23 8.72
CA PRO A 228 4.03 3.27 7.62
C PRO A 228 4.62 3.39 6.20
N MET A 229 5.91 3.70 6.07
CA MET A 229 6.54 3.87 4.76
C MET A 229 7.84 3.09 4.66
N MET A 230 7.96 2.25 3.64
CA MET A 230 9.20 1.53 3.34
C MET A 230 9.42 1.49 1.84
N LEU A 231 10.67 1.62 1.41
CA LEU A 231 11.07 1.49 0.02
C LEU A 231 12.23 0.51 -0.09
N TRP A 232 12.18 -0.33 -1.13
CA TRP A 232 13.25 -1.25 -1.46
C TRP A 232 13.29 -1.49 -2.97
N GLN A 233 14.40 -2.03 -3.43
CA GLN A 233 14.50 -2.53 -4.79
C GLN A 233 14.03 -3.99 -4.83
N ARG A 234 13.06 -4.28 -5.70
CA ARG A 234 12.48 -5.61 -5.90
C ARG A 234 13.56 -6.64 -6.22
N GLY A 235 13.51 -7.80 -5.57
CA GLY A 235 14.47 -8.89 -5.78
C GLY A 235 15.92 -8.55 -5.44
N SER A 236 16.20 -7.37 -4.87
CA SER A 236 17.56 -7.01 -4.49
C SER A 236 18.03 -7.90 -3.35
N PRO A 237 19.26 -8.44 -3.43
CA PRO A 237 19.83 -9.17 -2.31
C PRO A 237 20.06 -8.22 -1.13
N ALA A 238 20.16 -8.77 0.08
CA ALA A 238 20.66 -8.02 1.22
C ALA A 238 22.03 -7.41 0.88
N CYS A 239 22.26 -6.17 1.33
CA CYS A 239 23.47 -5.43 0.98
C CYS A 239 24.75 -6.24 1.28
N PRO A 240 25.70 -6.32 0.32
CA PRO A 240 26.92 -7.09 0.51
C PRO A 240 27.80 -6.46 1.60
N ARG A 241 28.47 -7.31 2.39
CA ARG A 241 29.59 -6.90 3.27
C ARG A 241 30.84 -6.68 2.40
N ALA A 242 30.86 -5.63 1.60
CA ALA A 242 31.99 -5.39 0.70
C ALA A 242 33.21 -4.79 1.44
N ASP A 243 33.00 -4.10 2.57
CA ASP A 243 34.02 -3.28 3.24
C ASP A 243 34.30 -3.66 4.71
N GLY A 244 33.61 -4.66 5.25
CA GLY A 244 33.71 -5.01 6.69
C GLY A 244 33.08 -3.98 7.63
N GLY A 245 32.32 -3.01 7.10
CA GLY A 245 31.59 -2.04 7.90
C GLY A 245 30.47 -2.67 8.74
N VAL A 246 30.19 -2.05 9.88
CA VAL A 246 29.11 -2.44 10.81
C VAL A 246 27.88 -1.59 10.50
N CYS A 247 26.70 -2.21 10.36
CA CYS A 247 25.46 -1.44 10.31
C CYS A 247 25.18 -0.86 11.70
N GLY A 248 25.24 0.46 11.85
CA GLY A 248 24.93 1.11 13.14
C GLY A 248 23.42 1.29 13.37
N VAL A 249 23.07 1.91 14.49
CA VAL A 249 21.68 2.22 14.87
C VAL A 249 20.96 2.99 13.74
N PRO A 250 19.71 2.64 13.37
CA PRO A 250 18.97 3.33 12.31
C PRO A 250 18.90 4.84 12.56
N GLY A 251 19.23 5.64 11.54
CA GLY A 251 19.22 7.11 11.62
C GLY A 251 20.43 7.75 12.32
N GLN A 252 21.33 6.96 12.91
CA GLN A 252 22.52 7.47 13.61
C GLN A 252 23.83 6.87 13.08
N GLY A 253 23.79 5.66 12.53
CA GLY A 253 24.95 4.94 12.00
C GLY A 253 25.03 4.90 10.48
N ALA A 254 26.21 4.58 9.97
CA ALA A 254 26.41 4.29 8.55
C ALA A 254 25.77 2.94 8.17
N CYS A 255 25.29 2.84 6.94
CA CYS A 255 24.71 1.64 6.36
C CYS A 255 25.44 1.38 5.03
N PRO A 256 26.06 0.20 4.81
CA PRO A 256 26.69 -0.13 3.52
C PRO A 256 25.71 -0.10 2.34
N GLY A 257 24.40 -0.25 2.61
CA GLY A 257 23.31 0.05 1.66
C GLY A 257 23.12 1.54 1.34
N GLY A 258 24.02 2.42 1.77
CA GLY A 258 23.92 3.87 1.68
C GLY A 258 23.83 4.41 0.25
N GLY A 259 24.34 3.69 -0.75
CA GLY A 259 24.18 4.06 -2.16
C GLY A 259 22.70 4.10 -2.59
N PHE A 260 21.94 3.06 -2.23
CA PHE A 260 20.48 3.02 -2.47
C PHE A 260 19.78 4.17 -1.73
N LEU A 261 20.10 4.37 -0.45
CA LEU A 261 19.53 5.47 0.34
C LEU A 261 19.84 6.83 -0.28
N ALA A 262 21.09 7.08 -0.70
CA ALA A 262 21.52 8.37 -1.24
C ALA A 262 20.79 8.71 -2.55
N GLU A 263 20.71 7.75 -3.48
CA GLU A 263 19.98 7.95 -4.73
C GLU A 263 18.46 8.06 -4.47
N LEU A 264 17.92 7.32 -3.50
CA LEU A 264 16.54 7.47 -3.08
C LEU A 264 16.26 8.87 -2.52
N CYS A 265 17.09 9.39 -1.63
CA CYS A 265 16.94 10.73 -1.05
C CYS A 265 17.02 11.83 -2.12
N ALA A 266 17.95 11.70 -3.07
CA ALA A 266 18.02 12.59 -4.24
C ALA A 266 16.73 12.52 -5.06
N GLY A 267 16.21 11.31 -5.28
CA GLY A 267 14.93 11.07 -5.93
C GLY A 267 13.73 11.67 -5.16
N LEU A 268 13.75 11.68 -3.84
CA LEU A 268 12.60 12.10 -3.01
C LEU A 268 12.69 13.54 -2.49
N THR A 269 13.67 14.33 -2.93
CA THR A 269 13.86 15.71 -2.46
C THR A 269 12.57 16.53 -2.58
N GLY A 270 12.19 17.19 -1.47
CA GLY A 270 10.98 18.03 -1.39
C GLY A 270 9.65 17.28 -1.48
N THR A 271 9.66 15.94 -1.43
CA THR A 271 8.43 15.13 -1.53
C THR A 271 7.83 14.90 -0.15
N GLY A 272 6.59 15.34 0.09
CA GLY A 272 5.83 15.01 1.29
C GLY A 272 5.25 13.59 1.26
N ARG A 273 4.80 13.08 2.41
CA ARG A 273 4.27 11.70 2.53
C ARG A 273 3.11 11.40 1.57
N ASP A 274 2.21 12.37 1.34
CA ASP A 274 0.98 12.17 0.56
C ASP A 274 1.24 12.23 -0.97
N ASP A 275 2.38 12.83 -1.35
CA ASP A 275 2.85 12.95 -2.74
C ASP A 275 3.77 11.80 -3.15
N LEU A 276 4.24 11.00 -2.18
CA LEU A 276 5.19 9.92 -2.41
C LEU A 276 4.75 8.89 -3.48
N PRO A 277 3.47 8.43 -3.52
CA PRO A 277 3.02 7.53 -4.58
C PRO A 277 3.16 8.13 -5.99
N GLU A 278 2.85 9.42 -6.14
CA GLU A 278 3.01 10.12 -7.42
C GLU A 278 4.50 10.25 -7.78
N ARG A 279 5.33 10.62 -6.79
CA ARG A 279 6.76 10.76 -7.01
C ARG A 279 7.41 9.47 -7.48
N VAL A 280 7.07 8.33 -6.88
CA VAL A 280 7.58 7.02 -7.30
C VAL A 280 7.12 6.64 -8.71
N THR A 281 5.86 6.92 -9.09
CA THR A 281 5.40 6.76 -10.49
C THR A 281 6.23 7.62 -11.46
N ARG A 282 6.60 8.84 -11.07
CA ARG A 282 7.47 9.73 -11.87
C ARG A 282 8.87 9.14 -12.01
N MET A 283 9.46 8.67 -10.91
CA MET A 283 10.77 7.99 -10.92
C MET A 283 10.79 6.77 -11.83
N ARG A 284 9.74 5.92 -11.81
CA ARG A 284 9.58 4.78 -12.74
C ARG A 284 9.60 5.22 -14.21
N ASN A 285 8.91 6.32 -14.52
CA ASN A 285 8.88 6.86 -15.88
C ASN A 285 10.22 7.49 -16.29
N ASP A 286 10.92 8.15 -15.38
CA ASP A 286 12.23 8.74 -15.65
C ASP A 286 13.30 7.67 -15.84
N ALA A 287 13.28 6.60 -15.03
CA ALA A 287 14.16 5.42 -15.22
C ALA A 287 13.97 4.77 -16.60
N ARG A 288 12.76 4.81 -17.17
CA ARG A 288 12.49 4.29 -18.52
C ARG A 288 13.00 5.21 -19.65
N LYS A 289 13.18 6.50 -19.39
CA LYS A 289 13.77 7.45 -20.36
C LYS A 289 15.29 7.37 -20.40
N ALA A 290 15.91 6.94 -19.30
CA ALA A 290 17.36 6.81 -19.22
C ALA A 290 17.89 5.81 -20.27
N PRO A 291 19.06 6.06 -20.86
CA PRO A 291 19.69 5.12 -21.79
C PRO A 291 19.96 3.78 -21.11
N PRO A 292 20.00 2.66 -21.86
CA PRO A 292 20.39 1.36 -21.33
C PRO A 292 21.74 1.46 -20.60
N GLY A 293 21.78 1.05 -19.32
CA GLY A 293 22.97 1.15 -18.47
C GLY A 293 23.07 2.45 -17.65
N GLY A 294 22.24 3.46 -17.91
CA GLY A 294 22.13 4.69 -17.09
C GLY A 294 21.25 4.49 -15.86
N GLY A 295 21.34 3.33 -15.21
CA GLY A 295 20.43 2.79 -14.20
C GLY A 295 19.95 3.82 -13.19
N GLY A 296 18.69 4.23 -13.32
CA GLY A 296 17.98 4.94 -12.27
C GLY A 296 17.16 3.93 -11.46
N LEU A 297 17.17 4.07 -10.13
CA LEU A 297 16.46 3.19 -9.20
C LEU A 297 14.98 2.95 -9.55
N GLY A 298 14.35 3.94 -10.18
CA GLY A 298 12.90 3.99 -10.36
C GLY A 298 12.23 2.73 -10.93
N GLY A 299 12.90 1.97 -11.80
CA GLY A 299 12.28 0.84 -12.50
C GLY A 299 11.78 -0.27 -11.57
N GLU A 300 12.51 -0.56 -10.49
CA GLU A 300 12.28 -1.73 -9.63
C GLU A 300 11.94 -1.35 -8.18
N ILE A 301 11.62 -0.09 -7.91
CA ILE A 301 11.23 0.35 -6.56
C ILE A 301 9.86 -0.22 -6.21
N VAL A 302 9.78 -0.89 -5.07
CA VAL A 302 8.54 -1.17 -4.37
C VAL A 302 8.34 -0.11 -3.29
N LEU A 303 7.11 0.40 -3.20
CA LEU A 303 6.70 1.41 -2.21
C LEU A 303 5.64 0.79 -1.31
N LEU A 304 6.00 0.50 -0.06
CA LEU A 304 5.04 0.34 1.01
C LEU A 304 4.64 1.73 1.49
N TRP A 305 3.35 2.02 1.39
CA TRP A 305 2.74 3.28 1.83
C TRP A 305 1.40 2.93 2.45
N ASP A 306 1.30 3.11 3.75
CA ASP A 306 0.16 2.62 4.53
C ASP A 306 -0.45 3.76 5.35
N ASP A 307 -1.55 4.33 4.85
CA ASP A 307 -2.31 5.39 5.50
C ASP A 307 -3.36 4.81 6.47
N PRO A 308 -3.29 5.13 7.78
CA PRO A 308 -4.19 4.62 8.81
C PRO A 308 -5.66 4.99 8.61
N HIS A 309 -5.95 6.00 7.79
CA HIS A 309 -7.32 6.41 7.47
C HIS A 309 -7.96 5.58 6.35
N ARG A 310 -7.23 4.61 5.79
CA ARG A 310 -7.66 3.78 4.66
C ARG A 310 -7.89 2.31 5.05
N LEU A 311 -8.49 2.06 6.21
CA LEU A 311 -8.82 0.71 6.64
C LEU A 311 -9.96 0.12 5.81
N ILE A 312 -9.80 -1.11 5.33
CA ILE A 312 -10.91 -1.84 4.71
C ILE A 312 -11.91 -2.25 5.80
N PRO A 313 -13.23 -2.21 5.53
CA PRO A 313 -14.21 -2.73 6.46
C PRO A 313 -13.94 -4.21 6.71
N GLN A 314 -13.84 -4.62 7.97
CA GLN A 314 -13.87 -6.05 8.28
C GLN A 314 -15.27 -6.57 7.98
N PRO A 315 -15.41 -7.69 7.23
CA PRO A 315 -16.71 -8.30 7.06
C PRO A 315 -17.27 -8.60 8.46
N PRO A 316 -18.58 -8.35 8.71
CA PRO A 316 -19.19 -8.78 9.96
C PRO A 316 -18.88 -10.26 10.14
N LEU A 317 -18.41 -10.65 11.32
CA LEU A 317 -18.39 -12.06 11.69
C LEU A 317 -19.82 -12.57 11.49
N ALA A 318 -20.01 -13.48 10.54
CA ALA A 318 -21.29 -14.16 10.41
C ALA A 318 -21.58 -14.79 11.78
N PRO A 319 -22.77 -14.58 12.36
CA PRO A 319 -23.15 -15.32 13.55
C PRO A 319 -22.95 -16.80 13.24
N ALA A 320 -22.34 -17.54 14.16
CA ALA A 320 -22.30 -18.99 14.05
C ALA A 320 -23.73 -19.45 13.80
N GLU A 321 -23.96 -20.21 12.72
CA GLU A 321 -25.21 -20.91 12.55
C GLU A 321 -25.35 -21.84 13.76
N GLU A 322 -26.13 -21.40 14.75
CA GLU A 322 -26.59 -22.26 15.83
C GLU A 322 -27.29 -23.43 15.15
N GLY A 323 -26.64 -24.59 15.18
CA GLY A 323 -27.19 -25.82 14.66
C GLY A 323 -28.59 -26.01 15.21
N GLN A 324 -29.57 -26.05 14.30
CA GLN A 324 -30.93 -26.45 14.66
C GLN A 324 -30.89 -27.89 15.19
N PRO A 325 -31.57 -28.16 16.33
CA PRO A 325 -31.61 -29.49 16.94
C PRO A 325 -32.35 -30.53 16.10
#